data_AF-A0A1G9SHJ0-F1
#
_entry.id   AF-A0A1G9SHJ0-F1
#
_cell.length_a   1.000
_cell.length_b   1.000
_cell.length_c   1.000
_cell.angle_alpha   90.00
_cell.angle_beta   90.00
_cell.angle_gamma   90.00
#
_symmetry.space_group_name_H-M   'P 1'
#
loop_
_entity.id
_entity.type
_entity.pdbx_description
1 polymer ?
#
loop_
_entity_poly.entity_id
_entity_poly.type
_entity_poly.pdbx_seq_one_letter_code
_entity_poly.pdbx_strand_id
1 'polypeptide(L)'
;MDTLALQIQRLLGGTVESGANVIFDNEVSSFGDVSYDSATGEITVNKTGRYLINWWVGTQATIGSNSVSFSIVTSQGDDIPGESPVKVGITPGFALIQVDIAPITISLVNQTSVAVTYSSVPTRAHLVLTEVLEDTEGVTGPTGETGAGETGATGETGATGETGATGETGATGETGA
;
A
#
# COMPACT_ATOMS: atom_id res chain seq x y z
N MET A 1 -13.37 -7.58 4.35
CA MET A 1 -11.94 -7.55 4.02
C MET A 1 -11.87 -7.07 2.58
N ASP A 2 -11.59 -5.79 2.37
CA ASP A 2 -11.56 -5.16 1.05
C ASP A 2 -10.19 -5.37 0.40
N THR A 3 -9.79 -6.64 0.25
CA THR A 3 -8.49 -6.99 -0.34
C THR A 3 -8.56 -6.89 -1.86
N LEU A 4 -7.58 -6.22 -2.45
CA LEU A 4 -7.50 -6.04 -3.90
C LEU A 4 -6.57 -7.11 -4.52
N ALA A 5 -7.07 -7.78 -5.57
CA ALA A 5 -6.26 -8.69 -6.36
C ALA A 5 -6.76 -8.78 -7.81
N LEU A 6 -5.84 -8.97 -8.75
CA LEU A 6 -6.12 -9.13 -10.17
C LEU A 6 -5.25 -10.24 -10.75
N GLN A 7 -5.84 -11.07 -11.60
CA GLN A 7 -5.15 -12.12 -12.34
C GLN A 7 -5.60 -12.11 -13.80
N ILE A 8 -4.65 -11.89 -14.71
CA ILE A 8 -4.91 -11.74 -16.15
C ILE A 8 -3.92 -12.54 -17.00
N GLN A 9 -4.37 -13.01 -18.15
CA GLN A 9 -3.63 -13.90 -19.03
C GLN A 9 -3.72 -13.47 -20.50
N ARG A 10 -2.63 -13.72 -21.22
CA ARG A 10 -2.55 -13.61 -22.68
C ARG A 10 -2.62 -15.01 -23.27
N LEU A 11 -3.68 -15.32 -24.02
CA LEU A 11 -3.85 -16.62 -24.67
C LEU A 11 -3.60 -16.51 -26.19
N LEU A 12 -3.96 -15.36 -26.77
CA LEU A 12 -3.77 -15.10 -28.19
C LEU A 12 -2.29 -14.85 -28.54
N GLY A 13 -1.90 -15.23 -29.76
CA GLY A 13 -0.54 -14.98 -30.25
C GLY A 13 -0.28 -13.54 -30.65
N GLY A 14 0.81 -13.37 -31.41
CA GLY A 14 1.22 -12.09 -31.95
C GLY A 14 2.56 -11.62 -31.39
N THR A 15 2.76 -10.32 -31.49
CA THR A 15 3.99 -9.62 -31.14
C THR A 15 3.65 -8.39 -30.31
N VAL A 16 4.54 -8.02 -29.39
CA VAL A 16 4.50 -6.74 -28.67
C VAL A 16 5.60 -5.86 -29.25
N GLU A 17 5.23 -4.74 -29.85
CA GLU A 17 6.20 -3.78 -30.39
C GLU A 17 7.06 -3.18 -29.26
N SER A 18 8.23 -2.62 -29.61
CA SER A 18 9.06 -1.90 -28.65
C SER A 18 8.29 -0.70 -28.07
N GLY A 19 8.29 -0.56 -26.74
CA GLY A 19 7.55 0.46 -26.01
C GLY A 19 6.04 0.23 -25.92
N ALA A 20 5.51 -0.89 -26.45
CA ALA A 20 4.09 -1.20 -26.39
C ALA A 20 3.70 -2.03 -25.16
N ASN A 21 2.44 -1.89 -24.74
CA ASN A 21 1.87 -2.67 -23.65
C ASN A 21 1.61 -4.12 -24.05
N VAL A 22 1.85 -5.03 -23.12
CA VAL A 22 1.36 -6.41 -23.17
C VAL A 22 -0.16 -6.38 -22.96
N ILE A 23 -0.89 -6.86 -23.95
CA ILE A 23 -2.35 -7.01 -23.88
C ILE A 23 -2.69 -8.41 -23.40
N PHE A 24 -3.51 -8.50 -22.36
CA PHE A 24 -4.07 -9.72 -21.80
C PHE A 24 -5.52 -9.85 -22.30
N ASP A 25 -5.85 -10.95 -22.95
CA ASP A 25 -7.19 -11.17 -23.54
C ASP A 25 -8.13 -11.97 -22.63
N ASN A 26 -7.66 -12.39 -21.47
CA ASN A 26 -8.43 -13.18 -20.53
C ASN A 26 -8.23 -12.70 -19.10
N GLU A 27 -9.30 -12.21 -18.48
CA GLU A 27 -9.33 -11.94 -17.04
C GLU A 27 -9.72 -13.21 -16.30
N VAL A 28 -8.81 -13.72 -15.48
CA VAL A 28 -9.03 -14.95 -14.69
C VAL A 28 -9.73 -14.61 -13.38
N SER A 29 -9.37 -13.49 -12.77
CA SER A 29 -9.90 -13.07 -11.47
C SER A 29 -9.70 -11.57 -11.26
N SER A 30 -10.68 -10.92 -10.64
CA SER A 30 -10.63 -9.50 -10.26
C SER A 30 -11.44 -9.29 -9.00
N PHE A 31 -10.81 -8.70 -7.98
CA PHE A 31 -11.41 -8.44 -6.66
C PHE A 31 -11.01 -7.06 -6.15
N GLY A 32 -11.95 -6.36 -5.52
CA GLY A 32 -11.74 -5.05 -4.93
C GLY A 32 -11.63 -3.93 -5.96
N ASP A 33 -10.98 -2.85 -5.56
CA ASP A 33 -10.92 -1.58 -6.31
C ASP A 33 -9.85 -1.59 -7.43
N VAL A 34 -9.89 -2.61 -8.28
CA VAL A 34 -9.00 -2.80 -9.44
C VAL A 34 -9.80 -3.06 -10.72
N SER A 35 -9.31 -2.55 -11.84
CA SER A 35 -9.86 -2.84 -13.16
C SER A 35 -8.75 -3.02 -14.20
N TYR A 36 -9.05 -3.70 -15.29
CA TYR A 36 -8.15 -3.89 -16.42
C TYR A 36 -8.85 -3.52 -17.74
N ASP A 37 -8.21 -2.69 -18.56
CA ASP A 37 -8.64 -2.36 -19.91
C ASP A 37 -7.85 -3.17 -20.94
N SER A 38 -8.52 -4.14 -21.58
CA SER A 38 -7.92 -5.01 -22.59
C SER A 38 -7.69 -4.34 -23.96
N ALA A 39 -8.23 -3.13 -24.19
CA ALA A 39 -7.93 -2.37 -25.40
C ALA A 39 -6.56 -1.67 -25.29
N THR A 40 -6.17 -1.24 -24.09
CA THR A 40 -4.98 -0.41 -23.83
C THR A 40 -3.88 -1.17 -23.10
N GLY A 41 -4.21 -2.22 -22.34
CA GLY A 41 -3.25 -2.91 -21.49
C GLY A 41 -2.99 -2.22 -20.15
N GLU A 42 -3.89 -1.33 -19.72
CA GLU A 42 -3.78 -0.59 -18.47
C GLU A 42 -4.58 -1.27 -17.35
N ILE A 43 -3.92 -1.47 -16.21
CA ILE A 43 -4.53 -1.84 -14.95
C ILE A 43 -4.73 -0.56 -14.15
N THR A 44 -5.96 -0.28 -13.69
CA THR A 44 -6.23 0.85 -12.80
C THR A 44 -6.39 0.35 -11.38
N VAL A 45 -5.57 0.89 -10.47
CA VAL A 45 -5.67 0.62 -9.02
C VAL A 45 -6.27 1.85 -8.37
N ASN A 46 -7.46 1.71 -7.77
CA ASN A 46 -8.24 2.82 -7.18
C ASN A 46 -8.11 2.88 -5.65
N LYS A 47 -7.16 2.15 -5.08
CA LYS A 47 -6.92 2.07 -3.65
C LYS A 47 -5.46 2.37 -3.33
N THR A 48 -5.22 3.12 -2.26
CA THR A 48 -3.87 3.35 -1.73
C THR A 48 -3.39 2.12 -0.99
N GLY A 49 -2.11 1.80 -1.09
CA GLY A 49 -1.54 0.63 -0.43
C GLY A 49 -0.28 0.12 -1.12
N ARG A 50 0.20 -1.01 -0.63
CA ARG A 50 1.36 -1.70 -1.21
C ARG A 50 0.89 -2.90 -2.02
N TYR A 51 1.47 -3.11 -3.19
CA TYR A 51 1.06 -4.16 -4.11
C TYR A 51 2.26 -4.95 -4.59
N LEU A 52 2.14 -6.28 -4.56
CA LEU A 52 3.08 -7.20 -5.17
C LEU A 52 2.54 -7.61 -6.54
N ILE A 53 3.39 -7.50 -7.55
CA ILE A 53 3.09 -7.88 -8.91
C ILE A 53 4.08 -8.95 -9.33
N ASN A 54 3.55 -10.08 -9.78
CA ASN A 54 4.31 -11.19 -10.34
C ASN A 54 3.86 -11.38 -11.78
N TRP A 55 4.78 -11.43 -12.71
CA TRP A 55 4.43 -11.63 -14.11
C TRP A 55 5.44 -12.49 -14.83
N TRP A 56 4.99 -13.07 -15.94
CA TRP A 56 5.89 -13.66 -16.92
C TRP A 56 5.34 -13.51 -18.33
N VAL A 57 6.26 -13.40 -19.29
CA VAL A 57 5.96 -13.40 -20.72
C VAL A 57 6.73 -14.54 -21.38
N GLY A 58 5.99 -15.40 -22.07
CA GLY A 58 6.50 -16.45 -22.94
C GLY A 58 6.91 -15.86 -24.28
N THR A 59 8.17 -16.06 -24.67
CA THR A 59 8.81 -15.39 -25.82
C THR A 59 9.38 -16.41 -26.80
N GLN A 60 9.35 -16.06 -28.08
CA GLN A 60 10.13 -16.70 -29.14
C GLN A 60 11.40 -15.91 -29.43
N ALA A 61 12.26 -16.51 -30.27
CA ALA A 61 13.52 -15.91 -30.67
C ALA A 61 13.30 -14.48 -31.19
N THR A 62 13.75 -13.53 -30.39
CA THR A 62 13.68 -12.11 -30.73
C THR A 62 14.88 -11.76 -31.60
N ILE A 63 14.68 -11.30 -32.84
CA ILE A 63 15.80 -10.96 -33.74
C ILE A 63 16.23 -9.52 -33.47
N GLY A 64 17.54 -9.25 -33.38
CA GLY A 64 18.07 -7.88 -33.26
C GLY A 64 18.32 -7.36 -31.84
N SER A 65 17.98 -8.13 -30.80
CA SER A 65 18.37 -7.83 -29.40
C SER A 65 19.19 -8.97 -28.78
N ASN A 66 20.01 -8.66 -27.79
CA ASN A 66 20.78 -9.66 -27.01
C ASN A 66 20.02 -10.17 -25.79
N SER A 67 18.97 -9.48 -25.37
CA SER A 67 18.12 -9.81 -24.23
C SER A 67 16.66 -9.53 -24.57
N VAL A 68 15.77 -10.03 -23.72
CA VAL A 68 14.38 -9.59 -23.68
C VAL A 68 14.16 -8.89 -22.34
N SER A 69 13.50 -7.73 -22.39
CA SER A 69 13.17 -6.91 -21.22
C SER A 69 11.72 -6.46 -21.31
N PHE A 70 10.98 -6.70 -20.23
CA PHE A 70 9.67 -6.09 -20.02
C PHE A 70 9.68 -5.42 -18.65
N SER A 71 8.96 -4.32 -18.51
CA SER A 71 8.88 -3.57 -17.26
C SER A 71 7.46 -3.39 -16.79
N ILE A 72 7.28 -3.40 -15.47
CA ILE A 72 6.12 -2.76 -14.85
C ILE A 72 6.36 -1.25 -14.89
N VAL A 73 5.49 -0.55 -15.62
CA VAL A 73 5.48 0.91 -15.73
C VAL A 73 4.23 1.44 -15.06
N THR A 74 4.38 2.47 -14.23
CA THR A 74 3.25 3.10 -13.51
C THR A 74 3.08 4.56 -13.90
N SER A 75 1.85 5.07 -13.79
CA SER A 75 1.58 6.52 -13.99
C SER A 75 2.30 7.45 -13.02
N GLN A 76 2.80 6.92 -11.90
CA GLN A 76 3.60 7.65 -10.91
C GLN A 76 5.11 7.66 -11.23
N GLY A 77 5.53 7.01 -12.33
CA GLY A 77 6.89 7.08 -12.86
C GLY A 77 7.81 5.91 -12.51
N ASP A 78 7.27 4.81 -11.96
CA ASP A 78 8.07 3.60 -11.76
C ASP A 78 8.33 2.91 -13.11
N ASP A 79 9.52 2.35 -13.26
CA ASP A 79 9.92 1.46 -14.36
C ASP A 79 10.74 0.32 -13.75
N ILE A 80 10.08 -0.81 -13.50
CA ILE A 80 10.68 -1.97 -12.81
C ILE A 80 10.86 -3.13 -13.81
N PRO A 81 12.09 -3.37 -14.28
CA PRO A 81 12.35 -4.35 -15.33
C PRO A 81 12.41 -5.79 -14.82
N GLY A 82 11.95 -6.71 -15.66
CA GLY A 82 12.24 -8.14 -15.62
C GLY A 82 12.91 -8.54 -16.93
N GLU A 83 14.11 -9.11 -16.81
CA GLU A 83 15.00 -9.33 -17.96
C GLU A 83 15.43 -10.78 -18.07
N SER A 84 15.67 -11.22 -19.31
CA SER A 84 16.25 -12.52 -19.58
C SER A 84 17.30 -12.40 -20.69
N PRO A 85 18.53 -12.93 -20.50
CA PRO A 85 19.48 -13.11 -21.59
C PRO A 85 19.05 -14.26 -22.52
N VAL A 86 18.13 -15.12 -22.05
CA VAL A 86 17.55 -16.21 -22.85
C VAL A 86 16.32 -15.68 -23.58
N LYS A 87 16.44 -15.59 -24.90
CA LYS A 87 15.45 -14.96 -25.77
C LYS A 87 14.33 -15.89 -26.22
N VAL A 88 14.27 -17.10 -25.66
CA VAL A 88 13.26 -18.12 -25.95
C VAL A 88 12.86 -18.74 -24.62
N GLY A 89 11.56 -18.92 -24.41
CA GLY A 89 11.02 -19.45 -23.17
C GLY A 89 10.38 -18.35 -22.34
N ILE A 90 10.59 -18.35 -21.02
CA ILE A 90 9.86 -17.48 -20.10
C ILE A 90 10.79 -16.34 -19.65
N THR A 91 10.32 -15.10 -19.81
CA THR A 91 10.90 -13.91 -19.18
C THR A 91 10.04 -13.54 -17.98
N PRO A 92 10.49 -13.75 -16.74
CA PRO A 92 9.75 -13.40 -15.54
C PRO A 92 10.09 -12.00 -15.03
N GLY A 93 9.24 -11.44 -14.19
CA GLY A 93 9.55 -10.27 -13.40
C GLY A 93 8.65 -10.12 -12.17
N PHE A 94 9.13 -9.27 -11.28
CA PHE A 94 8.56 -9.01 -9.96
C PHE A 94 8.59 -7.51 -9.73
N ALA A 95 7.51 -6.94 -9.18
CA ALA A 95 7.49 -5.55 -8.78
C ALA A 95 6.77 -5.41 -7.44
N LEU A 96 7.28 -4.52 -6.60
CA LEU A 96 6.63 -4.08 -5.38
C LEU A 96 6.34 -2.59 -5.55
N ILE A 97 5.06 -2.22 -5.59
CA ILE A 97 4.63 -0.85 -5.83
C ILE A 97 3.98 -0.30 -4.56
N GLN A 98 4.30 0.95 -4.24
CA GLN A 98 3.61 1.74 -3.22
C GLN A 98 2.70 2.74 -3.93
N VAL A 99 1.41 2.77 -3.56
CA VAL A 99 0.42 3.72 -4.08
C VAL A 99 0.04 4.68 -2.97
N ASP A 100 0.63 5.87 -2.99
CA ASP A 100 0.38 6.90 -1.98
C ASP A 100 -0.88 7.71 -2.29
N ILE A 101 -1.21 7.87 -3.58
CA ILE A 101 -2.40 8.57 -4.06
C ILE A 101 -3.04 7.72 -5.16
N ALA A 102 -4.28 7.29 -4.93
CA ALA A 102 -5.08 6.61 -5.93
C ALA A 102 -6.01 7.60 -6.68
N PRO A 103 -6.37 7.34 -7.95
CA PRO A 103 -6.01 6.16 -8.74
C PRO A 103 -4.65 6.26 -9.43
N ILE A 104 -4.01 5.11 -9.67
CA ILE A 104 -2.86 4.99 -10.58
C ILE A 104 -3.13 3.97 -11.69
N THR A 105 -2.45 4.14 -12.83
CA THR A 105 -2.36 3.10 -13.86
C THR A 105 -1.05 2.33 -13.78
N ILE A 106 -1.11 1.05 -14.14
CA ILE A 106 0.00 0.11 -14.23
C ILE A 106 -0.07 -0.64 -15.56
N SER A 107 1.04 -0.77 -16.27
CA SER A 107 1.15 -1.54 -17.50
C SER A 107 2.41 -2.41 -17.49
N LEU A 108 2.34 -3.55 -18.18
CA LEU A 108 3.52 -4.34 -18.50
C LEU A 108 3.97 -3.96 -19.92
N VAL A 109 5.16 -3.38 -20.05
CA VAL A 109 5.64 -2.75 -21.29
C VAL A 109 6.84 -3.52 -21.86
N ASN A 110 6.88 -3.74 -23.17
CA ASN A 110 8.09 -4.28 -23.82
C ASN A 110 9.18 -3.21 -23.91
N GLN A 111 10.18 -3.30 -23.05
CA GLN A 111 11.36 -2.42 -23.06
C GLN A 111 12.50 -2.93 -23.93
N THR A 112 12.32 -4.08 -24.59
CA THR A 112 13.27 -4.55 -25.59
C THR A 112 13.30 -3.55 -26.76
N SER A 113 14.48 -3.25 -27.29
CA SER A 113 14.67 -2.32 -28.43
C SER A 113 14.02 -2.77 -29.74
N VAL A 114 13.38 -3.93 -29.75
CA VAL A 114 12.71 -4.56 -30.89
C VAL A 114 11.41 -5.21 -30.45
N ALA A 115 10.59 -5.56 -31.43
CA ALA A 115 9.35 -6.28 -31.20
C ALA A 115 9.61 -7.71 -30.69
N VAL A 116 8.85 -8.16 -29.69
CA VAL A 116 8.97 -9.49 -29.07
C VAL A 116 7.75 -10.34 -29.41
N THR A 117 7.98 -11.48 -30.07
CA THR A 117 6.92 -12.42 -30.45
C THR A 117 6.62 -13.39 -29.31
N TYR A 118 5.34 -13.62 -29.03
CA TYR A 118 4.92 -14.56 -27.99
C TYR A 118 5.26 -16.01 -28.34
N SER A 119 5.51 -16.84 -27.32
CA SER A 119 5.65 -18.29 -27.46
C SER A 119 4.38 -18.94 -28.04
N SER A 120 4.55 -20.14 -28.61
CA SER A 120 3.47 -20.94 -29.23
C SER A 120 2.86 -21.96 -28.26
N VAL A 121 2.69 -21.56 -26.99
CA VAL A 121 2.03 -22.37 -25.96
C VAL A 121 0.65 -21.77 -25.60
N PRO A 122 -0.26 -22.50 -24.95
CA PRO A 122 -1.64 -22.02 -24.71
C PRO A 122 -1.75 -20.72 -23.90
N THR A 123 -1.03 -20.61 -22.79
CA THR A 123 -0.90 -19.36 -22.02
C THR A 123 0.44 -18.73 -22.35
N ARG A 124 0.45 -17.50 -22.84
CA ARG A 124 1.64 -16.84 -23.38
C ARG A 124 2.15 -15.71 -22.51
N ALA A 125 1.32 -15.14 -21.66
CA ALA A 125 1.73 -14.28 -20.58
C ALA A 125 0.74 -14.39 -19.43
N HIS A 126 1.21 -14.07 -18.23
CA HIS A 126 0.42 -14.07 -17.01
C HIS A 126 0.90 -12.94 -16.12
N LEU A 127 -0.03 -12.21 -15.53
CA LEU A 127 0.24 -11.22 -14.50
C LEU A 127 -0.72 -11.42 -13.34
N VAL A 128 -0.16 -11.38 -12.13
CA VAL A 128 -0.88 -11.40 -10.87
C VAL A 128 -0.49 -10.15 -10.11
N LEU A 129 -1.47 -9.36 -9.71
CA LEU A 129 -1.33 -8.23 -8.81
C LEU A 129 -2.10 -8.54 -7.53
N THR A 130 -1.48 -8.31 -6.38
CA THR A 130 -2.09 -8.58 -5.07
C THR A 130 -1.68 -7.52 -4.07
N GLU A 131 -2.64 -7.04 -3.29
CA GLU A 131 -2.39 -6.16 -2.16
C GLU A 131 -1.55 -6.88 -1.10
N VAL A 132 -0.48 -6.23 -0.66
CA VAL A 132 0.32 -6.65 0.47
C VAL A 132 -0.30 -6.03 1.70
N LEU A 133 -0.92 -6.86 2.54
CA LEU A 133 -1.48 -6.40 3.80
C LEU A 133 -0.34 -6.02 4.75
N GLU A 134 -0.28 -4.75 5.11
CA GLU A 134 0.51 -4.30 6.24
C GLU A 134 -0.32 -4.53 7.50
N ASP A 135 0.21 -5.32 8.42
CA ASP A 135 -0.42 -5.61 9.70
C ASP A 135 -0.27 -4.37 10.61
N THR A 136 -0.94 -3.27 10.25
CA THR A 136 -0.97 -2.04 11.07
C THR A 136 -1.96 -2.14 12.22
N GLU A 137 -2.58 -3.29 12.44
CA GLU A 137 -3.14 -3.64 13.74
C GLU A 137 -2.00 -4.08 14.68
N GLY A 138 -1.06 -3.17 14.93
CA GLY A 138 -0.37 -3.19 16.20
C GLY A 138 -1.46 -3.01 17.26
N VAL A 139 -1.87 -4.12 17.88
CA VAL A 139 -2.77 -4.13 19.02
C VAL A 139 -2.42 -2.95 19.90
N THR A 140 -3.34 -1.99 20.03
CA THR A 140 -3.24 -1.09 21.18
C THR A 140 -3.34 -2.03 22.37
N GLY A 141 -2.19 -2.29 23.01
CA GLY A 141 -2.15 -3.09 24.24
C GLY A 141 -3.21 -2.52 25.19
N PRO A 142 -3.85 -3.33 26.05
CA PRO A 142 -4.89 -2.83 26.94
C PRO A 142 -4.36 -1.56 27.60
N THR A 143 -5.11 -0.46 27.49
CA THR A 143 -4.84 0.76 28.26
C THR A 143 -4.62 0.30 29.68
N GLY A 144 -3.38 0.42 30.18
CA GLY A 144 -3.04 -0.01 31.53
C GLY A 144 -4.04 0.63 32.49
N GLU A 145 -4.44 -0.11 33.53
CA GLU A 145 -5.34 0.42 34.55
C GLU A 145 -4.88 1.84 34.91
N THR A 146 -5.71 2.83 34.61
CA THR A 146 -5.47 4.18 35.09
C THR A 146 -5.40 4.04 36.60
N GLY A 147 -4.18 4.16 37.14
CA GLY A 147 -3.91 3.85 38.53
C GLY A 147 -4.97 4.54 39.37
N ALA A 148 -5.79 3.74 40.04
CA ALA A 148 -6.61 4.23 41.12
C ALA A 148 -5.61 4.80 42.13
N GLY A 149 -5.40 6.11 42.08
CA GLY A 149 -4.68 6.80 43.14
C GLY A 149 -5.41 6.41 44.41
N GLU A 150 -4.71 5.69 45.29
CA GLU A 150 -5.20 5.43 46.63
C GLU A 150 -5.68 6.76 47.18
N THR A 151 -7.01 6.91 47.32
CA THR A 151 -7.56 8.02 48.07
C THR A 151 -7.03 7.80 49.48
N GLY A 152 -6.03 8.60 49.86
CA GLY A 152 -5.39 8.52 51.16
C GLY A 152 -6.46 8.53 52.24
N ALA A 153 -6.28 7.70 53.27
CA ALA A 153 -7.20 7.57 54.39
C ALA A 153 -7.70 8.95 54.85
N THR A 154 -9.02 9.14 54.84
CA THR A 154 -9.66 10.32 55.44
C THR A 154 -9.16 10.45 56.87
N GLY A 155 -8.37 11.49 57.15
CA GLY A 155 -7.86 11.77 58.48
C GLY A 155 -9.01 11.99 59.46
N GLU A 156 -8.85 11.49 60.69
CA GLU A 156 -9.84 11.64 61.76
C GLU A 156 -10.26 13.11 61.92
N THR A 157 -11.57 13.36 61.95
CA THR A 157 -12.13 14.68 62.25
C THR A 157 -11.61 15.16 63.59
N GLY A 158 -10.78 16.22 63.58
CA GLY A 158 -10.25 16.83 64.79
C GLY A 158 -11.37 17.38 65.69
N ALA A 159 -11.20 17.24 67.01
CA ALA A 159 -12.16 17.69 68.01
C ALA A 159 -12.48 19.20 67.86
N THR A 160 -13.76 19.55 67.97
CA THR A 160 -14.24 20.94 68.01
C THR A 160 -13.54 21.71 69.13
N GLY A 161 -12.74 22.73 68.76
CA GLY A 161 -12.09 23.62 69.72
C GLY A 161 -13.08 24.56 70.42
N GLU A 162 -12.83 24.85 71.70
CA GLU A 162 -13.68 25.72 72.53
C GLU A 162 -13.73 27.16 72.00
N THR A 163 -14.93 27.77 72.05
CA THR A 163 -15.18 29.16 71.67
C THR A 163 -14.34 30.14 72.51
N GLY A 164 -13.44 30.88 71.87
CA GLY A 164 -12.63 31.93 72.52
C GLY A 164 -13.44 33.18 72.88
N ALA A 165 -13.07 33.83 74.00
CA ALA A 165 -13.76 34.97 74.59
C ALA A 165 -13.75 36.24 73.72
N THR A 166 -14.86 37.00 73.78
CA THR A 166 -15.04 38.33 73.17
C THR A 166 -13.97 39.31 73.66
N GLY A 167 -13.23 39.95 72.74
CA GLY A 167 -12.23 40.97 73.05
C GLY A 167 -12.83 42.33 73.43
N GLU A 168 -12.14 43.06 74.31
CA GLU A 168 -12.55 44.37 74.84
C GLU A 168 -12.45 45.51 73.82
N THR A 169 -13.36 46.49 73.94
CA THR A 169 -13.47 47.71 73.13
C THR A 169 -12.23 48.59 73.25
N GLY A 170 -11.65 49.00 72.12
CA GLY A 170 -10.48 49.90 72.07
C GLY A 170 -10.78 51.36 72.48
N ALA A 171 -9.82 51.99 73.14
CA ALA A 171 -9.90 53.34 73.69
C ALA A 171 -9.93 54.47 72.62
N THR A 172 -10.63 55.54 72.96
CA THR A 172 -10.77 56.82 72.22
C THR A 172 -9.42 57.51 72.00
N GLY A 173 -9.14 57.97 70.78
CA GLY A 173 -7.93 58.74 70.45
C GLY A 173 -7.99 60.20 70.93
N GLU A 174 -6.88 60.71 71.44
CA GLU A 174 -6.69 62.11 71.84
C GLU A 174 -6.50 63.04 70.62
N THR A 175 -7.01 64.28 70.76
CA THR A 175 -6.99 65.37 69.78
C THR A 175 -5.70 66.20 69.85
N GLY A 176 -5.20 66.66 68.70
CA GLY A 176 -4.75 68.06 68.57
C GLY A 176 -3.41 68.34 67.87
N ALA A 177 -3.48 69.10 66.79
CA ALA A 177 -2.73 70.35 66.58
C ALA A 177 -3.54 71.26 65.65
#